data_AF-A0A7S2LBM5-F1
#
_entry.id   AF-A0A7S2LBM5-F1
#
_cell.length_a   1.000
_cell.length_b   1.000
_cell.length_c   1.000
_cell.angle_alpha   90.00
_cell.angle_beta   90.00
_cell.angle_gamma   90.00
#
_symmetry.space_group_name_H-M   'P 1'
#
loop_
_entity.id
_entity.type
_entity.pdbx_description
1 polymer ?
#
loop_
_entity_poly.entity_id
_entity_poly.type
_entity_poly.pdbx_seq_one_letter_code
_entity_poly.pdbx_strand_id
1 'polypeptide(L)'
;ATRRPRGPPAGRCEAMGAAHSEQAVYREAVRDWLACGCCGCFAWCGKGYDPQEQALIQNRLADEDYYWSGHCGQDYMFHVANAHPLLGIIACHPLHPYTKFERLCLEWLRVCATVSWIVLFRSYLLYKHRMDQEDADTVKDTVAVFTNVTVPLGVITWALQVVTKQSGRPDCFLQKHFGECCMWSFQWGLVLFWLGSVWLMMCYSYSVIYIPGPWNRRGEDSPNLTHIADNTRLSLCLGYISWFVIDLIMPFPVCACPGSWTYGFYGKWAKERGEDRRTAICYKMPWDSSSCSSS
;
A
#
# COMPACT_ATOMS: atom_id res chain seq x y z
N ALA A 1 -16.89 -43.39 44.82
CA ALA A 1 -16.01 -42.24 44.54
C ALA A 1 -16.54 -41.50 43.30
N THR A 2 -17.33 -40.47 43.50
CA THR A 2 -17.96 -39.66 42.43
C THR A 2 -16.94 -38.68 41.85
N ARG A 3 -16.47 -38.94 40.62
CA ARG A 3 -15.62 -38.00 39.87
C ARG A 3 -16.43 -36.75 39.52
N ARG A 4 -16.04 -35.60 40.06
CA ARG A 4 -16.57 -34.31 39.61
C ARG A 4 -16.18 -34.09 38.14
N PRO A 5 -17.09 -33.66 37.27
CA PRO A 5 -16.76 -33.29 35.90
C PRO A 5 -15.75 -32.13 35.94
N ARG A 6 -14.66 -32.26 35.19
CA ARG A 6 -13.71 -31.15 34.99
C ARG A 6 -14.46 -30.09 34.18
N GLY A 7 -14.66 -28.92 34.79
CA GLY A 7 -15.20 -27.77 34.07
C GLY A 7 -14.32 -27.43 32.86
N PRO A 8 -14.90 -26.83 31.80
CA PRO A 8 -14.14 -26.38 30.65
C PRO A 8 -13.02 -25.42 31.11
N PRO A 9 -11.86 -25.44 30.43
CA PRO A 9 -10.74 -24.58 30.79
C PRO A 9 -11.17 -23.10 30.70
N ALA A 10 -10.97 -22.35 31.79
CA ALA A 10 -11.45 -20.98 31.97
C ALA A 10 -10.97 -19.99 30.87
N GLY A 11 -9.87 -20.28 30.17
CA GLY A 11 -9.31 -19.37 29.17
C GLY A 11 -10.11 -19.22 27.86
N ARG A 12 -11.12 -20.05 27.58
CA ARG A 12 -11.83 -19.99 26.28
C ARG A 12 -12.92 -18.91 26.25
N CYS A 13 -13.48 -18.52 27.40
CA CYS A 13 -14.53 -17.49 27.45
C CYS A 13 -13.97 -16.06 27.43
N GLU A 14 -12.78 -15.83 27.98
CA GLU A 14 -12.14 -14.51 27.97
C GLU A 14 -11.70 -14.09 26.56
N ALA A 15 -11.19 -15.02 25.75
CA ALA A 15 -10.81 -14.76 24.36
C ALA A 15 -12.00 -14.33 23.47
N MET A 16 -13.23 -14.71 23.82
CA MET A 16 -14.44 -14.34 23.05
C MET A 16 -14.88 -12.90 23.30
N GLY A 17 -14.73 -12.41 24.54
CA GLY A 17 -14.99 -11.00 24.85
C GLY A 17 -13.99 -10.08 24.14
N ALA A 18 -12.73 -10.49 24.10
CA ALA A 18 -11.64 -9.72 23.49
C ALA A 18 -11.80 -9.53 21.97
N ALA A 19 -12.13 -10.58 21.21
CA ALA A 19 -12.31 -10.44 19.76
C ALA A 19 -13.51 -9.55 19.39
N HIS A 20 -14.58 -9.64 20.18
CA HIS A 20 -15.77 -8.80 19.97
C HIS A 20 -15.52 -7.33 20.33
N SER A 21 -14.62 -7.06 21.30
CA SER A 21 -14.16 -5.70 21.60
C SER A 21 -13.23 -5.16 20.52
N GLU A 22 -12.29 -5.93 19.98
CA GLU A 22 -11.36 -5.48 18.95
C GLU A 22 -12.09 -4.98 17.68
N GLN A 23 -13.08 -5.74 17.22
CA GLN A 23 -13.85 -5.33 16.05
C GLN A 23 -14.75 -4.12 16.33
N ALA A 24 -15.27 -3.99 17.55
CA ALA A 24 -16.06 -2.84 17.95
C ALA A 24 -15.20 -1.56 17.95
N VAL A 25 -14.00 -1.62 18.56
CA VAL A 25 -13.01 -0.54 18.57
C VAL A 25 -12.66 -0.10 17.15
N TYR A 26 -12.38 -1.05 16.25
CA TYR A 26 -12.06 -0.72 14.86
C TYR A 26 -13.23 -0.04 14.14
N ARG A 27 -14.47 -0.56 14.30
CA ARG A 27 -15.66 0.05 13.69
C ARG A 27 -15.94 1.45 14.21
N GLU A 28 -15.70 1.70 15.49
CA GLU A 28 -15.83 3.01 16.10
C GLU A 28 -14.81 4.00 15.51
N ALA A 29 -13.54 3.59 15.39
CA ALA A 29 -12.51 4.41 14.76
C ALA A 29 -12.85 4.81 13.30
N VAL A 30 -13.37 3.89 12.51
CA VAL A 30 -13.79 4.19 11.13
C VAL A 30 -15.01 5.12 11.10
N ARG A 31 -15.96 4.97 12.02
CA ARG A 31 -17.11 5.88 12.14
C ARG A 31 -16.69 7.28 12.54
N ASP A 32 -15.76 7.41 13.48
CA ASP A 32 -15.20 8.70 13.89
C ASP A 32 -14.52 9.40 12.71
N TRP A 33 -13.75 8.64 11.92
CA TRP A 33 -13.14 9.15 10.71
C TRP A 33 -14.17 9.65 9.68
N LEU A 34 -15.24 8.88 9.44
CA LEU A 34 -16.33 9.27 8.55
C LEU A 34 -17.06 10.53 9.03
N ALA A 35 -17.35 10.61 10.33
CA ALA A 35 -18.03 11.75 10.94
C ALA A 35 -17.18 13.02 10.89
N CYS A 36 -15.86 12.89 11.03
CA CYS A 36 -14.93 14.02 11.02
C CYS A 36 -14.57 14.50 9.60
N GLY A 37 -14.80 13.69 8.55
CA GLY A 37 -14.57 14.11 7.16
C GLY A 37 -13.10 14.42 6.83
N CYS A 38 -12.14 13.76 7.50
CA CYS A 38 -10.69 13.74 7.23
C CYS A 38 -9.93 15.10 7.24
N CYS A 39 -10.57 16.21 7.62
CA CYS A 39 -10.08 17.58 7.44
C CYS A 39 -9.04 18.09 8.46
N GLY A 40 -8.33 17.21 9.18
CA GLY A 40 -7.20 17.62 10.02
C GLY A 40 -7.56 17.99 11.45
N CYS A 41 -8.70 17.51 11.99
CA CYS A 41 -8.97 17.51 13.43
C CYS A 41 -8.09 16.49 14.17
N PHE A 42 -6.77 16.57 13.96
CA PHE A 42 -5.72 15.78 14.60
C PHE A 42 -5.80 15.84 16.14
N ALA A 43 -6.42 16.89 16.67
CA ALA A 43 -6.64 17.05 18.09
C ALA A 43 -7.71 16.13 18.68
N TRP A 44 -8.64 15.59 17.86
CA TRP A 44 -9.78 14.80 18.33
C TRP A 44 -9.75 13.35 17.82
N CYS A 45 -9.43 13.13 16.54
CA CYS A 45 -9.34 11.77 16.00
C CYS A 45 -8.02 11.09 16.41
N GLY A 46 -8.06 10.29 17.49
CA GLY A 46 -6.93 9.46 17.93
C GLY A 46 -6.55 9.61 19.40
N LYS A 47 -6.81 10.77 20.03
CA LYS A 47 -6.43 11.01 21.44
C LYS A 47 -7.28 10.27 22.47
N GLY A 48 -8.43 9.72 22.06
CA GLY A 48 -9.32 8.96 22.92
C GLY A 48 -9.01 7.47 23.02
N TYR A 49 -8.22 6.93 22.09
CA TYR A 49 -7.91 5.49 22.05
C TYR A 49 -6.71 5.18 22.92
N ASP A 50 -6.78 4.08 23.65
CA ASP A 50 -5.64 3.58 24.41
C ASP A 50 -4.51 3.12 23.45
N PRO A 51 -3.26 3.00 23.91
CA PRO A 51 -2.16 2.59 23.04
C PRO A 51 -2.33 1.19 22.41
N GLN A 52 -3.08 0.28 23.04
CA GLN A 52 -3.32 -1.06 22.51
C GLN A 52 -4.36 -1.03 21.38
N GLU A 53 -5.42 -0.25 21.53
CA GLU A 53 -6.44 0.03 20.52
C GLU A 53 -5.82 0.75 19.31
N GLN A 54 -4.93 1.71 19.52
CA GLN A 54 -4.20 2.36 18.44
C GLN A 54 -3.36 1.36 17.64
N ALA A 55 -2.61 0.50 18.33
CA ALA A 55 -1.81 -0.54 17.68
C ALA A 55 -2.69 -1.54 16.92
N LEU A 56 -3.84 -1.93 17.48
CA LEU A 56 -4.84 -2.76 16.81
C LEU A 56 -5.31 -2.11 15.50
N ILE A 57 -5.75 -0.85 15.54
CA ILE A 57 -6.23 -0.12 14.37
C ILE A 57 -5.13 0.01 13.32
N GLN A 58 -3.90 0.36 13.73
CA GLN A 58 -2.74 0.45 12.84
C GLN A 58 -2.44 -0.87 12.15
N ASN A 59 -2.45 -1.98 12.89
CA ASN A 59 -2.20 -3.31 12.33
C ASN A 59 -3.26 -3.69 11.30
N ARG A 60 -4.55 -3.46 11.59
CA ARG A 60 -5.63 -3.74 10.63
C ARG A 60 -5.54 -2.87 9.37
N LEU A 61 -5.19 -1.59 9.51
CA LEU A 61 -4.97 -0.71 8.37
C LEU A 61 -3.75 -1.13 7.54
N ALA A 62 -2.68 -1.61 8.18
CA ALA A 62 -1.49 -2.14 7.51
C ALA A 62 -1.77 -3.43 6.73
N ASP A 63 -2.67 -4.26 7.26
CA ASP A 63 -3.12 -5.52 6.67
C ASP A 63 -4.19 -5.32 5.59
N GLU A 64 -4.57 -4.06 5.35
CA GLU A 64 -5.57 -3.65 4.36
C GLU A 64 -6.96 -4.26 4.68
N ASP A 65 -7.28 -4.48 5.96
CA ASP A 65 -8.59 -4.96 6.41
C ASP A 65 -9.62 -3.83 6.35
N TYR A 66 -10.50 -3.82 5.35
CA TYR A 66 -11.41 -2.69 5.13
C TYR A 66 -12.88 -3.02 5.37
N TYR A 67 -13.24 -4.27 5.68
CA TYR A 67 -14.58 -4.60 6.12
C TYR A 67 -14.87 -4.05 7.52
N TRP A 68 -15.87 -3.17 7.62
CA TRP A 68 -16.29 -2.62 8.92
C TRP A 68 -17.82 -2.44 9.04
N SER A 69 -18.48 -1.85 8.04
CA SER A 69 -19.91 -1.48 8.15
C SER A 69 -20.86 -2.60 7.71
N GLY A 70 -20.41 -3.49 6.84
CA GLY A 70 -21.27 -4.44 6.14
C GLY A 70 -21.98 -3.84 4.91
N HIS A 71 -21.76 -2.54 4.63
CA HIS A 71 -22.17 -1.87 3.41
C HIS A 71 -20.98 -1.72 2.46
N CYS A 72 -21.00 -2.49 1.37
CA CYS A 72 -19.89 -2.57 0.44
C CYS A 72 -19.42 -1.22 -0.11
N GLY A 73 -20.34 -0.29 -0.41
CA GLY A 73 -19.98 1.04 -0.91
C GLY A 73 -19.23 1.90 0.11
N GLN A 74 -19.63 1.85 1.39
CA GLN A 74 -18.96 2.61 2.46
C GLN A 74 -17.58 2.03 2.76
N ASP A 75 -17.48 0.70 2.80
CA ASP A 75 -16.22 -0.01 3.00
C ASP A 75 -15.27 0.22 1.81
N TYR A 76 -15.78 0.31 0.58
CA TYR A 76 -14.98 0.63 -0.61
C TYR A 76 -14.44 2.07 -0.58
N MET A 77 -15.26 3.04 -0.19
CA MET A 77 -14.77 4.42 -0.04
C MET A 77 -13.66 4.50 1.01
N PHE A 78 -13.80 3.76 2.12
CA PHE A 78 -12.76 3.68 3.14
C PHE A 78 -11.48 3.01 2.62
N HIS A 79 -11.61 1.90 1.89
CA HIS A 79 -10.50 1.24 1.19
C HIS A 79 -9.77 2.21 0.26
N VAL A 80 -10.48 2.86 -0.65
CA VAL A 80 -9.91 3.85 -1.58
C VAL A 80 -9.19 4.97 -0.83
N ALA A 81 -9.80 5.50 0.24
CA ALA A 81 -9.22 6.56 1.05
C ALA A 81 -7.92 6.14 1.76
N ASN A 82 -7.67 4.85 1.99
CA ASN A 82 -6.44 4.38 2.64
C ASN A 82 -5.43 3.74 1.66
N ALA A 83 -5.89 3.12 0.59
CA ALA A 83 -5.06 2.36 -0.35
C ALA A 83 -4.65 3.15 -1.60
N HIS A 84 -5.48 4.10 -2.07
CA HIS A 84 -5.19 4.83 -3.30
C HIS A 84 -3.97 5.76 -3.13
N PRO A 85 -2.98 5.78 -4.05
CA PRO A 85 -1.75 6.56 -3.90
C PRO A 85 -1.96 8.06 -3.69
N LEU A 86 -2.77 8.72 -4.54
CA LEU A 86 -3.10 10.15 -4.38
C LEU A 86 -4.17 10.44 -3.33
N LEU A 87 -5.35 9.83 -3.45
CA LEU A 87 -6.47 10.11 -2.55
C LEU A 87 -6.12 9.80 -1.08
N GLY A 88 -5.28 8.78 -0.86
CA GLY A 88 -4.80 8.43 0.47
C GLY A 88 -3.89 9.46 1.12
N ILE A 89 -3.26 10.37 0.37
CA ILE A 89 -2.50 11.47 0.98
C ILE A 89 -3.43 12.41 1.75
N ILE A 90 -4.65 12.60 1.26
CA ILE A 90 -5.59 13.57 1.81
C ILE A 90 -6.57 12.89 2.77
N ALA A 91 -7.09 11.72 2.37
CA ALA A 91 -8.24 11.09 3.01
C ALA A 91 -7.90 9.94 3.96
N CYS A 92 -6.64 9.50 4.08
CA CYS A 92 -6.34 8.34 4.91
C CYS A 92 -6.70 8.56 6.39
N HIS A 93 -6.95 7.45 7.07
CA HIS A 93 -7.18 7.43 8.50
C HIS A 93 -5.97 8.02 9.25
N PRO A 94 -6.15 8.84 10.31
CA PRO A 94 -5.04 9.43 11.07
C PRO A 94 -4.17 8.40 11.80
N LEU A 95 -4.75 7.27 12.19
CA LEU A 95 -4.02 6.10 12.73
C LEU A 95 -3.52 5.15 11.63
N HIS A 96 -3.43 5.58 10.37
CA HIS A 96 -2.74 4.78 9.37
C HIS A 96 -1.26 4.65 9.77
N PRO A 97 -0.58 3.50 9.54
CA PRO A 97 0.84 3.35 9.83
C PRO A 97 1.76 4.34 9.07
N TYR A 98 1.20 5.13 8.14
CA TYR A 98 1.91 6.15 7.39
C TYR A 98 1.20 7.47 7.59
N THR A 99 1.96 8.48 7.96
CA THR A 99 1.49 9.85 7.97
C THR A 99 1.17 10.32 6.56
N LYS A 100 0.28 11.31 6.45
CA LYS A 100 -0.05 11.97 5.18
C LYS A 100 1.19 12.54 4.48
N PHE A 101 2.14 13.06 5.27
CA PHE A 101 3.40 13.61 4.75
C PHE A 101 4.32 12.52 4.19
N GLU A 102 4.47 11.39 4.88
CA GLU A 102 5.27 10.26 4.36
C GLU A 102 4.69 9.73 3.05
N ARG A 103 3.36 9.61 2.96
CA ARG A 103 2.67 9.24 1.71
C ARG A 103 2.95 10.24 0.59
N LEU A 104 2.89 11.54 0.88
CA LEU A 104 3.20 12.59 -0.09
C LEU A 104 4.66 12.49 -0.57
N CYS A 105 5.61 12.28 0.34
CA CYS A 105 7.03 12.12 0.01
C CYS A 105 7.27 10.88 -0.87
N LEU A 106 6.66 9.74 -0.54
CA LEU A 106 6.77 8.51 -1.34
C LEU A 106 6.17 8.69 -2.73
N GLU A 107 5.02 9.35 -2.83
CA GLU A 107 4.36 9.59 -4.10
C GLU A 107 5.13 10.58 -4.97
N TRP A 108 5.68 11.64 -4.37
CA TRP A 108 6.57 12.57 -5.04
C TRP A 108 7.83 11.88 -5.57
N LEU A 109 8.49 11.07 -4.74
CA LEU A 109 9.63 10.25 -5.12
C LEU A 109 9.30 9.35 -6.32
N ARG A 110 8.16 8.64 -6.27
CA ARG A 110 7.69 7.75 -7.34
C ARG A 110 7.50 8.49 -8.66
N VAL A 111 6.80 9.63 -8.64
CA VAL A 111 6.55 10.46 -9.83
C VAL A 111 7.86 10.98 -10.42
N CYS A 112 8.71 11.59 -9.59
CA CYS A 112 9.97 12.18 -10.03
C CYS A 112 10.96 11.14 -10.55
N ALA A 113 11.07 9.98 -9.87
CA ALA A 113 11.90 8.87 -10.32
C ALA A 113 11.42 8.33 -11.68
N THR A 114 10.11 8.10 -11.83
CA THR A 114 9.52 7.56 -13.06
C THR A 114 9.76 8.49 -14.25
N VAL A 115 9.47 9.78 -14.09
CA VAL A 115 9.70 10.78 -15.15
C VAL A 115 11.17 10.87 -15.50
N SER A 116 12.05 11.00 -14.50
CA SER A 116 13.48 11.14 -14.73
C SER A 116 14.05 9.91 -15.42
N TRP A 117 13.73 8.71 -14.94
CA TRP A 117 14.25 7.47 -15.53
C TRP A 117 13.81 7.32 -16.99
N ILE A 118 12.54 7.57 -17.31
CA ILE A 118 12.04 7.47 -18.69
C ILE A 118 12.77 8.48 -19.60
N VAL A 119 12.94 9.73 -19.16
CA VAL A 119 13.65 10.75 -19.93
C VAL A 119 15.11 10.33 -20.18
N LEU A 120 15.81 9.89 -19.13
CA LEU A 120 17.21 9.49 -19.24
C LEU A 120 17.40 8.26 -20.13
N PHE A 121 16.52 7.26 -19.98
CA PHE A 121 16.61 6.04 -20.77
C PHE A 121 16.24 6.29 -22.24
N ARG A 122 15.24 7.13 -22.52
CA ARG A 122 14.91 7.55 -23.90
C ARG A 122 16.05 8.35 -24.53
N SER A 123 16.66 9.26 -23.79
CA SER A 123 17.86 9.98 -24.23
C SER A 123 19.00 9.01 -24.59
N TYR A 124 19.22 7.99 -23.76
CA TYR A 124 20.19 6.93 -24.05
C TYR A 124 19.86 6.11 -25.31
N LEU A 125 18.60 5.72 -25.52
CA LEU A 125 18.19 4.98 -26.73
C LEU A 125 18.39 5.81 -28.00
N LEU A 126 18.02 7.09 -27.97
CA LEU A 126 18.24 8.01 -29.08
C LEU A 126 19.74 8.17 -29.40
N TYR A 127 20.57 8.24 -28.36
CA TYR A 127 22.02 8.26 -28.53
C TYR A 127 22.54 6.98 -29.21
N LYS A 128 22.03 5.82 -28.77
CA LYS A 128 22.45 4.52 -29.31
C LYS A 128 22.07 4.34 -30.78
N HIS A 129 20.81 4.58 -31.16
CA HIS A 129 20.36 4.46 -32.56
C HIS A 129 21.21 5.30 -33.50
N ARG A 130 21.60 6.50 -33.06
CA ARG A 130 22.48 7.36 -33.85
C ARG A 130 23.89 6.79 -34.02
N MET A 131 24.48 6.25 -32.96
CA MET A 131 25.83 5.67 -33.03
C MET A 131 25.86 4.42 -33.92
N ASP A 132 24.80 3.62 -33.87
CA ASP A 132 24.68 2.39 -34.64
C ASP A 132 24.17 2.63 -36.08
N GLN A 133 23.78 3.86 -36.43
CA GLN A 133 23.11 4.21 -37.69
C GLN A 133 21.87 3.34 -37.99
N GLU A 134 21.20 2.84 -36.93
CA GLU A 134 19.96 2.08 -37.03
C GLU A 134 18.76 3.03 -37.08
N ASP A 135 17.77 2.71 -37.91
CA ASP A 135 16.48 3.39 -37.87
C ASP A 135 15.76 3.10 -36.54
N ALA A 136 15.06 4.11 -36.02
CA ALA A 136 14.32 3.98 -34.77
C ALA A 136 13.18 2.96 -34.90
N ASP A 137 13.34 1.79 -34.28
CA ASP A 137 12.29 0.80 -34.15
C ASP A 137 11.45 1.09 -32.89
N THR A 138 10.24 1.59 -33.12
CA THR A 138 9.30 1.98 -32.06
C THR A 138 8.91 0.79 -31.17
N VAL A 139 8.80 -0.42 -31.73
CA VAL A 139 8.42 -1.62 -30.97
C VAL A 139 9.58 -2.06 -30.08
N LYS A 140 10.79 -2.19 -30.66
CA LYS A 140 12.02 -2.53 -29.92
C LYS A 140 12.27 -1.56 -28.78
N ASP A 141 12.11 -0.26 -29.02
CA ASP A 141 12.30 0.77 -28.00
C ASP A 141 11.26 0.71 -26.89
N THR A 142 10.00 0.41 -27.23
CA THR A 142 8.92 0.30 -26.25
C THR A 142 9.13 -0.91 -25.34
N VAL A 143 9.53 -2.05 -25.91
CA VAL A 143 9.94 -3.24 -25.14
C VAL A 143 11.15 -2.93 -24.27
N ALA A 144 12.16 -2.22 -24.80
CA ALA A 144 13.33 -1.84 -24.03
C ALA A 144 12.98 -0.94 -22.83
N VAL A 145 12.10 0.05 -23.01
CA VAL A 145 11.61 0.89 -21.90
C VAL A 145 10.86 0.06 -20.88
N PHE A 146 9.96 -0.81 -21.31
CA PHE A 146 9.19 -1.65 -20.40
C PHE A 146 10.11 -2.53 -19.53
N THR A 147 11.06 -3.22 -20.16
CA THR A 147 11.97 -4.15 -19.48
C THR A 147 13.01 -3.45 -18.60
N ASN A 148 13.57 -2.32 -19.04
CA ASN A 148 14.68 -1.66 -18.33
C ASN A 148 14.24 -0.54 -17.39
N VAL A 149 13.00 -0.06 -17.52
CA VAL A 149 12.47 1.05 -16.71
C VAL A 149 11.27 0.58 -15.90
N THR A 150 10.20 0.12 -16.56
CA THR A 150 8.93 -0.20 -15.87
C THR A 150 9.07 -1.37 -14.91
N VAL A 151 9.68 -2.48 -15.33
CA VAL A 151 9.83 -3.68 -14.48
C VAL A 151 10.73 -3.40 -13.26
N PRO A 152 11.94 -2.82 -13.39
CA PRO A 152 12.77 -2.50 -12.23
C PRO A 152 12.11 -1.51 -11.26
N LEU A 153 11.44 -0.47 -11.77
CA LEU A 153 10.68 0.47 -10.93
C LEU A 153 9.56 -0.24 -10.16
N GLY A 154 8.86 -1.17 -10.81
CA GLY A 154 7.85 -2.02 -10.17
C GLY A 154 8.43 -2.88 -9.05
N VAL A 155 9.57 -3.52 -9.29
CA VAL A 155 10.28 -4.35 -8.29
C VAL A 155 10.76 -3.50 -7.11
N ILE A 156 11.36 -2.33 -7.37
CA ILE A 156 11.80 -1.40 -6.32
C ILE A 156 10.60 -0.94 -5.49
N THR A 157 9.50 -0.56 -6.15
CA THR A 157 8.27 -0.11 -5.47
C THR A 157 7.71 -1.22 -4.58
N TRP A 158 7.64 -2.46 -5.09
CA TRP A 158 7.20 -3.61 -4.32
C TRP A 158 8.11 -3.88 -3.12
N ALA A 159 9.43 -3.88 -3.32
CA ALA A 159 10.40 -4.09 -2.24
C ALA A 159 10.30 -3.01 -1.16
N LEU A 160 10.17 -1.73 -1.57
CA LEU A 160 9.93 -0.62 -0.66
C LEU A 160 8.63 -0.83 0.12
N GLN A 161 7.52 -1.13 -0.54
CA GLN A 161 6.24 -1.41 0.13
C GLN A 161 6.34 -2.56 1.14
N VAL A 162 7.07 -3.64 0.82
CA VAL A 162 7.31 -4.73 1.77
C VAL A 162 8.09 -4.24 2.99
N VAL A 163 9.18 -3.50 2.78
CA VAL A 163 9.97 -2.92 3.88
C VAL A 163 9.11 -1.98 4.72
N THR A 164 8.31 -1.12 4.08
CA THR A 164 7.44 -0.16 4.75
C THR A 164 6.32 -0.85 5.54
N LYS A 165 5.75 -1.95 5.03
CA LYS A 165 4.76 -2.76 5.77
C LYS A 165 5.38 -3.43 6.98
N GLN A 166 6.61 -3.93 6.85
CA GLN A 166 7.33 -4.52 7.97
C GLN A 166 7.71 -3.46 9.00
N SER A 167 8.18 -2.28 8.60
CA SER A 167 8.56 -1.23 9.53
C SER A 167 7.39 -0.60 10.29
N GLY A 168 6.20 -0.57 9.70
CA GLY A 168 5.01 0.00 10.33
C GLY A 168 4.37 -0.91 11.38
N ARG A 169 4.81 -2.17 11.51
CA ARG A 169 4.30 -3.09 12.52
C ARG A 169 5.10 -2.95 13.81
N PRO A 170 4.46 -2.60 14.95
CA PRO A 170 5.15 -2.47 16.24
C PRO A 170 5.85 -3.76 16.69
N ASP A 171 5.40 -4.91 16.18
CA ASP A 171 5.95 -6.24 16.50
C ASP A 171 6.87 -6.81 15.41
N CYS A 172 7.42 -5.97 14.53
CA CYS A 172 8.19 -6.50 13.42
C CYS A 172 9.48 -7.22 13.88
N PHE A 173 9.76 -8.36 13.22
CA PHE A 173 10.94 -9.18 13.51
C PHE A 173 12.24 -8.37 13.48
N LEU A 174 12.33 -7.40 12.56
CA LEU A 174 13.47 -6.50 12.38
C LEU A 174 13.66 -5.58 13.59
N GLN A 175 12.62 -4.92 14.09
CA GLN A 175 12.69 -4.03 15.26
C GLN A 175 13.09 -4.81 16.51
N LYS A 176 12.60 -6.04 16.66
CA LYS A 176 13.00 -6.92 17.78
C LYS A 176 14.49 -7.28 17.75
N HIS A 177 15.10 -7.42 16.57
CA HIS A 177 16.51 -7.82 16.45
C HIS A 177 17.48 -6.63 16.42
N PHE A 178 17.13 -5.55 15.71
CA PHE A 178 18.02 -4.41 15.50
C PHE A 178 17.82 -3.29 16.54
N GLY A 179 16.67 -3.27 17.23
CA GLY A 179 16.27 -2.17 18.12
C GLY A 179 15.70 -0.98 17.34
N GLU A 180 14.91 -0.16 18.03
CA GLU A 180 14.16 0.96 17.43
C GLU A 180 15.08 2.02 16.82
N CYS A 181 16.13 2.42 17.55
CA CYS A 181 17.06 3.45 17.09
C CYS A 181 17.81 3.07 15.80
N CYS A 182 18.22 1.80 15.68
CA CYS A 182 18.93 1.30 14.49
C CYS A 182 17.98 1.22 13.31
N MET A 183 16.75 0.73 13.51
CA MET A 183 15.73 0.66 12.46
C MET A 183 15.38 2.05 11.95
N TRP A 184 15.19 3.01 12.85
CA TRP A 184 14.92 4.40 12.48
C TRP A 184 16.08 5.01 11.68
N SER A 185 17.32 4.79 12.12
CA SER A 185 18.51 5.27 11.41
C SER A 185 18.65 4.65 10.01
N PHE A 186 18.38 3.34 9.89
CA PHE A 186 18.41 2.62 8.62
C PHE A 186 17.34 3.14 7.64
N GLN A 187 16.11 3.35 8.14
CA GLN A 187 15.01 3.90 7.35
C GLN A 187 15.34 5.30 6.83
N TRP A 188 15.82 6.20 7.69
CA TRP A 188 16.22 7.54 7.28
C TRP A 188 17.39 7.51 6.29
N GLY A 189 18.38 6.65 6.52
CA GLY A 189 19.49 6.46 5.57
C GLY A 189 18.99 6.05 4.19
N LEU A 190 18.06 5.10 4.12
CA LEU A 190 17.46 4.63 2.88
C LEU A 190 16.61 5.72 2.21
N VAL A 191 15.77 6.42 2.98
CA VAL A 191 14.95 7.54 2.48
C VAL A 191 15.82 8.67 1.93
N LEU A 192 16.85 9.10 2.66
CA LEU A 192 17.76 10.16 2.23
C LEU A 192 18.57 9.75 0.98
N PHE A 193 19.03 8.50 0.92
CA PHE A 193 19.71 7.96 -0.26
C PHE A 193 18.82 8.02 -1.51
N TRP A 194 17.56 7.59 -1.40
CA TRP A 194 16.62 7.64 -2.52
C TRP A 194 16.23 9.06 -2.89
N LEU A 195 16.02 9.96 -1.91
CA LEU A 195 15.79 11.39 -2.16
C LEU A 195 16.95 12.03 -2.91
N GLY A 196 18.20 11.77 -2.47
CA GLY A 196 19.39 12.25 -3.16
C GLY A 196 19.50 11.69 -4.59
N SER A 197 19.23 10.41 -4.78
CA SER A 197 19.28 9.75 -6.09
C SER A 197 18.24 10.33 -7.06
N VAL A 198 16.99 10.48 -6.62
CA VAL A 198 15.91 11.07 -7.43
C VAL A 198 16.21 12.54 -7.75
N TRP A 199 16.70 13.30 -6.78
CA TRP A 199 17.10 14.69 -7.00
C TRP A 199 18.21 14.81 -8.05
N LEU A 200 19.26 13.98 -7.97
CA LEU A 200 20.33 13.95 -8.97
C LEU A 200 19.79 13.59 -10.36
N MET A 201 18.91 12.59 -10.45
CA MET A 201 18.25 12.21 -11.71
C MET A 201 17.39 13.34 -12.28
N MET A 202 16.67 14.09 -11.44
CA MET A 202 15.89 15.26 -11.85
C MET A 202 16.81 16.38 -12.37
N CYS A 203 17.88 16.69 -11.66
CA CYS A 203 18.86 17.70 -12.09
C CYS A 203 19.50 17.32 -13.43
N TYR A 204 19.82 16.04 -13.62
CA TYR A 204 20.37 15.55 -14.88
C TYR A 204 19.33 15.55 -16.00
N SER A 205 18.08 15.17 -15.72
CA SER A 205 16.99 15.26 -16.69
C SER A 205 16.73 16.73 -17.09
N TYR A 206 16.76 17.64 -16.12
CA TYR A 206 16.62 19.07 -16.36
C TYR A 206 17.78 19.61 -17.21
N SER A 207 19.02 19.19 -16.95
CA SER A 207 20.17 19.61 -17.75
C SER A 207 20.07 19.10 -19.19
N VAL A 208 19.61 17.86 -19.39
CA VAL A 208 19.39 17.27 -20.71
C VAL A 208 18.27 17.99 -21.48
N ILE A 209 17.20 18.42 -20.81
CA ILE A 209 16.06 19.09 -21.47
C ILE A 209 16.34 20.56 -21.78
N TYR A 210 16.88 21.31 -20.81
CA TYR A 210 16.88 22.79 -20.83
C TYR A 210 18.25 23.42 -21.05
N ILE A 211 19.35 22.75 -20.69
CA ILE A 211 20.68 23.33 -20.88
C ILE A 211 21.14 23.02 -22.30
N PRO A 212 21.45 24.03 -23.13
CA PRO A 212 21.98 23.83 -24.47
C PRO A 212 23.37 23.18 -24.41
N GLY A 213 23.41 21.86 -24.35
CA GLY A 213 24.64 21.08 -24.47
C GLY A 213 25.21 21.14 -25.90
N PRO A 214 26.39 20.53 -26.14
CA PRO A 214 26.91 20.30 -27.49
C PRO A 214 25.91 19.59 -28.41
N TRP A 215 24.96 18.88 -27.82
CA TRP A 215 23.75 18.27 -28.39
C TRP A 215 22.82 19.29 -29.09
N ASN A 216 22.51 20.41 -28.44
CA ASN A 216 21.63 21.45 -28.98
C ASN A 216 22.28 22.21 -30.15
N ARG A 217 23.62 22.26 -30.21
CA ARG A 217 24.35 22.86 -31.35
C ARG A 217 24.22 22.07 -32.66
N ARG A 218 23.77 20.81 -32.60
CA ARG A 218 23.55 19.97 -33.79
C ARG A 218 22.11 20.00 -34.31
N GLY A 219 21.26 20.90 -33.79
CA GLY A 219 19.86 21.03 -34.22
C GLY A 219 18.95 19.94 -33.63
N GLU A 220 19.27 19.45 -32.43
CA GLU A 220 18.39 18.50 -31.74
C GLU A 220 17.15 19.19 -31.17
N ASP A 221 16.00 18.61 -31.50
CA ASP A 221 14.70 19.04 -31.01
C ASP A 221 14.54 18.72 -29.51
N SER A 222 15.07 19.59 -28.63
CA SER A 222 14.56 19.79 -27.26
C SER A 222 13.02 19.62 -27.16
N PRO A 223 12.21 20.08 -28.15
CA PRO A 223 10.77 19.77 -28.22
C PRO A 223 10.36 18.29 -28.10
N ASN A 224 11.19 17.33 -28.52
CA ASN A 224 10.85 15.91 -28.42
C ASN A 224 10.95 15.39 -26.98
N LEU A 225 11.94 15.84 -26.20
CA LEU A 225 12.13 15.41 -24.82
C LEU A 225 11.10 16.04 -23.88
N THR A 226 10.70 17.29 -24.11
CA THR A 226 9.60 17.91 -23.37
C THR A 226 8.29 17.18 -23.62
N HIS A 227 8.00 16.82 -24.88
CA HIS A 227 6.83 16.02 -25.22
C HIS A 227 6.84 14.63 -24.56
N ILE A 228 8.00 13.98 -24.45
CA ILE A 228 8.15 12.72 -23.69
C ILE A 228 7.83 12.93 -22.21
N ALA A 229 8.32 14.01 -21.60
CA ALA A 229 8.03 14.32 -20.20
C ALA A 229 6.53 14.55 -19.98
N ASP A 230 5.88 15.29 -20.88
CA ASP A 230 4.43 15.57 -20.80
C ASP A 230 3.58 14.31 -21.00
N ASN A 231 3.93 13.46 -21.98
CA ASN A 231 3.26 12.16 -22.15
C ASN A 231 3.46 11.24 -20.95
N THR A 232 4.64 11.30 -20.32
CA THR A 232 4.90 10.53 -19.10
C THR A 232 4.03 11.02 -17.94
N ARG A 233 3.86 12.34 -17.79
CA ARG A 233 2.95 12.92 -16.80
C ARG A 233 1.51 12.49 -17.05
N LEU A 234 1.05 12.52 -18.31
CA LEU A 234 -0.28 12.04 -18.68
C LEU A 234 -0.45 10.54 -18.39
N SER A 235 0.57 9.72 -18.68
CA SER A 235 0.57 8.29 -18.37
C SER A 235 0.49 8.03 -16.86
N LEU A 236 1.11 8.88 -16.02
CA LEU A 236 0.97 8.79 -14.57
C LEU A 236 -0.45 9.13 -14.11
N CYS A 237 -1.06 10.16 -14.69
CA CYS A 237 -2.46 10.50 -14.45
C CYS A 237 -3.40 9.35 -14.81
N LEU A 238 -3.20 8.75 -15.99
CA LEU A 238 -3.93 7.54 -16.40
C LEU A 238 -3.67 6.38 -15.44
N GLY A 239 -2.45 6.24 -14.93
CA GLY A 239 -2.08 5.28 -13.90
C GLY A 239 -2.97 5.37 -12.66
N TYR A 240 -3.20 6.58 -12.13
CA TYR A 240 -4.10 6.76 -10.98
C TYR A 240 -5.55 6.38 -11.29
N ILE A 241 -6.04 6.70 -12.48
CA ILE A 241 -7.40 6.31 -12.89
C ILE A 241 -7.48 4.79 -13.06
N SER A 242 -6.46 4.18 -13.67
CA SER A 242 -6.38 2.74 -13.89
C SER A 242 -6.26 1.95 -12.59
N TRP A 243 -5.77 2.57 -11.51
CA TRP A 243 -5.70 1.95 -10.19
C TRP A 243 -7.06 1.43 -9.75
N PHE A 244 -8.16 2.15 -9.99
CA PHE A 244 -9.50 1.68 -9.67
C PHE A 244 -9.87 0.41 -10.43
N VAL A 245 -9.50 0.31 -11.71
CA VAL A 245 -9.78 -0.89 -12.51
C VAL A 245 -8.93 -2.06 -12.02
N ILE A 246 -7.64 -1.81 -11.78
CA ILE A 246 -6.68 -2.78 -11.26
C ILE A 246 -7.14 -3.32 -9.89
N ASP A 247 -7.57 -2.44 -9.00
CA ASP A 247 -8.05 -2.79 -7.66
C ASP A 247 -9.30 -3.69 -7.68
N LEU A 248 -10.13 -3.58 -8.71
CA LEU A 248 -11.30 -4.45 -8.89
C LEU A 248 -10.97 -5.82 -9.48
N ILE A 249 -9.81 -6.00 -10.12
CA ILE A 249 -9.44 -7.24 -10.82
C ILE A 249 -8.26 -7.97 -10.19
N MET A 250 -7.42 -7.30 -9.40
CA MET A 250 -6.18 -7.87 -8.88
C MET A 250 -6.45 -9.06 -7.96
N PRO A 251 -5.76 -10.20 -8.14
CA PRO A 251 -5.93 -11.35 -7.26
C PRO A 251 -5.30 -11.04 -5.89
N PHE A 252 -6.04 -11.35 -4.83
CA PHE A 252 -5.56 -11.33 -3.46
C PHE A 252 -5.42 -12.77 -2.94
N PRO A 253 -4.29 -13.11 -2.32
CA PRO A 253 -4.15 -14.38 -1.62
C PRO A 253 -5.05 -14.35 -0.40
N VAL A 254 -5.85 -15.39 -0.19
CA VAL A 254 -6.81 -15.40 0.90
C VAL A 254 -6.59 -16.58 1.82
N CYS A 255 -6.08 -16.30 3.02
CA CYS A 255 -5.66 -17.25 4.05
C CYS A 255 -4.45 -18.13 3.68
N ALA A 256 -3.90 -18.79 4.70
CA ALA A 256 -2.81 -19.76 4.59
C ALA A 256 -3.20 -21.06 3.85
N CYS A 257 -4.43 -21.19 3.35
CA CYS A 257 -4.86 -22.34 2.57
C CYS A 257 -4.31 -22.20 1.14
N PRO A 258 -3.42 -23.08 0.68
CA PRO A 258 -2.92 -23.03 -0.68
C PRO A 258 -4.08 -23.19 -1.66
N GLY A 259 -4.27 -22.23 -2.57
CA GLY A 259 -5.19 -22.34 -3.72
C GLY A 259 -6.49 -21.55 -3.63
N SER A 260 -6.84 -20.91 -2.51
CA SER A 260 -7.97 -19.97 -2.48
C SER A 260 -7.54 -18.55 -2.83
N TRP A 261 -7.91 -18.12 -4.04
CA TRP A 261 -7.74 -16.75 -4.52
C TRP A 261 -9.09 -16.04 -4.62
N THR A 262 -9.12 -14.76 -4.27
CA THR A 262 -10.27 -13.88 -4.57
C THR A 262 -9.79 -12.72 -5.42
N TYR A 263 -10.66 -12.22 -6.29
CA TYR A 263 -10.32 -11.12 -7.18
C TYR A 263 -10.90 -9.81 -6.67
N GLY A 264 -10.04 -8.80 -6.66
CA GLY A 264 -10.33 -7.42 -6.35
C GLY A 264 -10.85 -7.15 -4.94
N PHE A 265 -11.18 -5.89 -4.72
CA PHE A 265 -11.81 -5.43 -3.47
C PHE A 265 -13.08 -6.23 -3.14
N TYR A 266 -13.98 -6.47 -4.10
CA TYR A 266 -15.25 -7.14 -3.83
C TYR A 266 -15.08 -8.59 -3.35
N GLY A 267 -14.13 -9.32 -3.93
CA GLY A 267 -13.81 -10.68 -3.51
C GLY A 267 -13.24 -10.71 -2.09
N LYS A 268 -12.32 -9.79 -1.78
CA LYS A 268 -11.76 -9.60 -0.44
C LYS A 268 -12.86 -9.26 0.58
N TRP A 269 -13.66 -8.23 0.29
CA TRP A 269 -14.77 -7.77 1.12
C TRP A 269 -15.81 -8.85 1.42
N ALA A 270 -16.21 -9.62 0.41
CA ALA A 270 -17.19 -10.69 0.57
C ALA A 270 -16.68 -11.80 1.50
N LYS A 271 -15.36 -12.05 1.48
CA LYS A 271 -14.75 -13.03 2.35
C LYS A 271 -14.61 -12.51 3.78
N GLU A 272 -14.11 -11.30 3.99
CA GLU A 272 -14.02 -10.67 5.31
C GLU A 272 -15.40 -10.65 5.99
N ARG A 273 -16.45 -10.32 5.23
CA ARG A 273 -17.85 -10.42 5.69
C ARG A 273 -18.26 -11.84 6.09
N GLY A 274 -17.80 -12.83 5.35
CA GLY A 274 -18.08 -14.25 5.60
C GLY A 274 -17.37 -14.78 6.83
N GLU A 275 -16.12 -14.35 7.06
CA GLU A 275 -15.34 -14.64 8.26
C GLU A 275 -16.07 -14.09 9.48
N ASP A 276 -16.45 -12.81 9.45
CA ASP A 276 -17.30 -12.17 10.46
C ASP A 276 -18.55 -12.98 10.83
N ARG A 277 -19.25 -13.49 9.82
CA ARG A 277 -20.44 -14.33 10.02
C ARG A 277 -20.09 -15.68 10.64
N ARG A 278 -18.97 -16.30 10.26
CA ARG A 278 -18.55 -17.60 10.83
C ARG A 278 -18.12 -17.45 12.28
N THR A 279 -17.40 -16.38 12.63
CA THR A 279 -17.11 -16.06 14.02
C THR A 279 -18.43 -15.90 14.77
N ALA A 280 -19.35 -15.06 14.28
CA ALA A 280 -20.66 -14.85 14.89
C ALA A 280 -21.54 -16.12 15.04
N ILE A 281 -21.51 -17.04 14.06
CA ILE A 281 -22.29 -18.30 14.09
C ILE A 281 -21.65 -19.32 15.05
N CYS A 282 -20.32 -19.45 15.06
CA CYS A 282 -19.61 -20.26 16.06
C CYS A 282 -19.90 -19.80 17.49
N TYR A 283 -20.20 -18.52 17.69
CA TYR A 283 -20.61 -17.98 18.99
C TYR A 283 -22.09 -18.17 19.33
N LYS A 284 -22.95 -18.45 18.33
CA LYS A 284 -24.39 -18.63 18.54
C LYS A 284 -24.85 -20.08 18.62
N MET A 285 -24.00 -21.05 18.31
CA MET A 285 -24.36 -22.45 18.61
C MET A 285 -24.23 -22.66 20.13
N PRO A 286 -25.34 -22.88 20.85
CA PRO A 286 -25.25 -23.51 22.15
C PRO A 286 -24.70 -24.89 21.85
N TRP A 287 -23.47 -25.17 22.26
CA TRP A 287 -23.02 -26.56 22.35
C TRP A 287 -23.88 -27.22 23.43
N ASP A 288 -25.05 -27.72 23.04
CA ASP A 288 -25.71 -28.81 23.73
C ASP A 288 -24.74 -29.99 23.70
N SER A 289 -23.91 -30.05 24.72
CA SER A 289 -22.89 -31.08 24.96
C SER A 289 -23.51 -32.42 25.38
N SER A 290 -24.77 -32.66 25.02
CA SER A 290 -25.61 -33.75 25.56
C SER A 290 -25.86 -34.91 24.59
N SER A 291 -25.29 -34.95 23.39
CA SER A 291 -25.58 -36.06 22.45
C SER A 291 -24.39 -36.51 21.58
N CYS A 292 -23.30 -36.92 22.23
CA CYS A 292 -22.37 -37.91 21.66
C CYS A 292 -22.22 -39.08 22.64
N SER A 293 -23.33 -39.77 22.89
CA SER A 293 -23.33 -41.13 23.40
C SER A 293 -24.02 -42.03 22.37
N SER A 294 -23.52 -43.26 22.26
CA SER A 294 -23.99 -44.40 21.46
C SER A 294 -23.76 -44.34 19.93
N SER A 295 -22.70 -45.00 19.47
CA SER A 295 -22.73 -46.43 19.08
C SER A 295 -21.32 -46.99 18.97
#